data_AF-A0A2R7RYJ1-F1
#
_entry.id   AF-A0A2R7RYJ1-F1
#
_cell.length_a   1.000
_cell.length_b   1.000
_cell.length_c   1.000
_cell.angle_alpha   90.00
_cell.angle_beta   90.00
_cell.angle_gamma   90.00
#
_symmetry.space_group_name_H-M   'P 1'
#
loop_
_entity.id
_entity.type
_entity.pdbx_description
1 polymer ?
#
loop_
_entity_poly.entity_id
_entity_poly.type
_entity_poly.pdbx_seq_one_letter_code
_entity_poly.pdbx_strand_id
1 'polypeptide(L)' 'MQDQPKLTARQQQIFDLVRHAIETTGSPPTRAEIAAELGFKSANAAEEHLQALARKGMLELVGGTSRG' A
#
# COMPACT_ATOMS: atom_id res chain seq x y z
N MET A 1 -8.51 3.03 23.44
CA MET A 1 -7.31 3.43 22.67
C MET A 1 -7.44 2.78 21.31
N GLN A 2 -7.12 3.46 20.21
CA GLN A 2 -7.10 2.81 18.89
C GLN A 2 -5.87 1.88 18.90
N ASP A 3 -6.06 0.58 19.15
CA ASP A 3 -5.01 -0.42 19.06
C ASP A 3 -4.56 -0.51 17.61
N GLN A 4 -3.59 0.31 17.20
CA GLN A 4 -3.11 0.34 15.84
C GLN A 4 -2.29 -0.94 15.60
N PRO A 5 -2.71 -1.88 14.73
CA PRO A 5 -1.95 -3.09 14.44
C PRO A 5 -0.48 -2.77 14.20
N LYS A 6 0.40 -3.48 14.91
CA LYS A 6 1.85 -3.33 14.74
C LYS A 6 2.20 -3.66 13.28
N LEU A 7 2.53 -2.63 12.51
CA LEU A 7 2.99 -2.76 11.14
C LEU A 7 4.46 -3.13 11.15
N THR A 8 4.88 -4.01 10.24
CA THR A 8 6.30 -4.17 9.97
C THR A 8 6.84 -2.91 9.32
N ALA A 9 8.16 -2.68 9.39
CA ALA A 9 8.78 -1.52 8.75
C ALA A 9 8.37 -1.40 7.27
N ARG A 10 8.28 -2.52 6.56
CA ARG A 10 7.86 -2.55 5.15
C ARG A 10 6.38 -2.21 4.95
N GLN A 11 5.51 -2.70 5.82
CA GLN A 11 4.09 -2.36 5.81
C GLN A 11 3.87 -0.87 6.09
N GLN A 12 4.63 -0.30 7.03
CA GLN A 12 4.59 1.13 7.32
C GLN A 12 5.04 1.95 6.11
N GLN A 13 6.13 1.57 5.45
CA GLN A 13 6.60 2.24 4.22
C GLN A 13 5.53 2.27 3.12
N ILE A 14 4.83 1.15 2.91
CA ILE A 14 3.72 1.10 1.93
C ILE A 14 2.58 2.03 2.36
N PHE A 15 2.20 2.02 3.63
CA PHE A 15 1.13 2.87 4.14
C PHE A 15 1.46 4.36 3.96
N ASP A 16 2.66 4.78 4.34
CA ASP A 16 3.14 6.15 4.15
C ASP A 16 3.20 6.53 2.67
N LEU A 17 3.69 5.65 1.80
CA LEU A 17 3.73 5.88 0.36
C LEU A 17 2.32 6.08 -0.22
N VAL A 18 1.37 5.21 0.15
CA VAL A 18 -0.02 5.32 -0.30
C VAL A 18 -0.65 6.64 0.16
N ARG A 19 -0.46 6.99 1.43
CA ARG A 19 -0.95 8.26 1.99
C ARG A 19 -0.37 9.46 1.24
N HIS A 20 0.95 9.51 1.09
CA HIS A 20 1.65 10.60 0.42
C HIS A 20 1.24 10.72 -1.05
N ALA A 21 1.09 9.60 -1.76
CA ALA A 21 0.63 9.58 -3.14
C ALA A 21 -0.80 10.11 -3.28
N ILE A 22 -1.70 9.82 -2.34
CA ILE A 22 -3.04 10.41 -2.31
C ILE A 22 -2.96 11.92 -2.07
N GLU A 23 -2.15 12.36 -1.11
CA GLU A 23 -1.98 13.78 -0.79
C GLU A 23 -1.36 14.59 -1.94
N THR A 24 -0.50 13.98 -2.75
CA THR A 24 0.22 14.65 -3.84
C THR A 24 -0.48 14.54 -5.19
N THR A 25 -0.97 13.36 -5.55
CA THR A 25 -1.56 13.08 -6.88
C THR A 25 -3.08 13.07 -6.87
N GLY A 26 -3.70 13.09 -5.69
CA GLY A 26 -5.15 12.96 -5.51
C GLY A 26 -5.66 11.53 -5.68
N SER A 27 -4.78 10.53 -5.78
CA SER A 27 -5.17 9.12 -5.99
C SER A 27 -4.14 8.14 -5.40
N PRO A 28 -4.56 6.92 -5.01
CA PRO A 28 -3.64 5.92 -4.49
C PRO A 28 -2.69 5.40 -5.59
N PRO A 29 -1.45 5.04 -5.25
CA PRO A 29 -0.48 4.51 -6.20
C PRO A 29 -0.88 3.09 -6.61
N THR A 30 -0.49 2.70 -7.82
CA THR A 30 -0.66 1.33 -8.32
C THR A 30 0.32 0.38 -7.65
N ARG A 31 0.05 -0.92 -7.76
CA ARG A 31 0.94 -1.98 -7.24
C ARG A 31 2.32 -1.93 -7.89
N ALA A 32 2.37 -1.57 -9.18
CA ALA A 32 3.60 -1.41 -9.93
C ALA A 32 4.42 -0.19 -9.44
N GLU A 33 3.77 0.95 -9.18
CA GLU A 33 4.42 2.13 -8.63
C GLU A 33 4.98 1.86 -7.22
N ILE A 34 4.20 1.21 -6.36
CA ILE A 34 4.67 0.80 -5.03
C ILE A 34 5.89 -0.12 -5.15
N ALA A 35 5.89 -1.01 -6.13
CA ALA A 35 7.02 -1.89 -6.39
C ALA A 35 8.27 -1.13 -6.84
N ALA A 36 8.12 -0.18 -7.76
CA ALA A 36 9.21 0.65 -8.25
C ALA A 36 9.80 1.53 -7.13
N GLU A 37 8.95 2.24 -6.39
CA GLU A 37 9.38 3.20 -5.36
C GLU A 37 10.06 2.52 -4.17
N LEU A 38 9.55 1.36 -3.74
CA LEU A 38 10.11 0.65 -2.60
C LEU A 38 11.19 -0.38 -3.01
N GLY A 39 11.44 -0.58 -4.31
CA GLY A 39 12.43 -1.52 -4.82
C GLY A 39 12.02 -2.98 -4.63
N PHE A 40 10.73 -3.31 -4.76
CA PHE A 40 10.29 -4.70 -4.80
C PHE A 40 10.66 -5.36 -6.12
N LYS A 41 10.85 -6.69 -6.09
CA LYS A 41 11.16 -7.49 -7.28
C LYS A 41 10.00 -7.56 -8.29
N SER A 42 8.77 -7.31 -7.84
CA SER A 42 7.56 -7.36 -8.68
C SER A 42 6.38 -6.66 -8.01
N ALA A 43 5.37 -6.30 -8.82
CA ALA A 43 4.09 -5.76 -8.34
C ALA A 43 3.35 -6.74 -7.41
N ASN A 44 3.51 -8.05 -7.61
CA ASN A 44 2.91 -9.08 -6.75
C ASN A 44 3.47 -9.02 -5.32
N ALA A 45 4.77 -8.77 -5.15
CA ALA A 45 5.35 -8.62 -3.81
C ALA A 45 4.76 -7.42 -3.07
N ALA A 46 4.49 -6.31 -3.77
CA ALA A 46 3.77 -5.18 -3.20
C ALA A 46 2.31 -5.55 -2.86
N GLU A 47 1.64 -6.31 -3.72
CA GLU A 47 0.28 -6.78 -3.50
C GLU A 47 0.14 -7.64 -2.24
N GLU A 48 1.06 -8.57 -1.97
CA GLU A 48 1.01 -9.40 -0.76
C GLU A 48 1.01 -8.55 0.51
N HIS A 49 1.85 -7.52 0.54
CA HIS A 49 1.90 -6.60 1.68
C HIS A 49 0.65 -5.72 1.79
N LEU A 50 0.12 -5.26 0.66
CA LEU A 50 -1.15 -4.52 0.61
C LEU A 50 -2.32 -5.38 1.12
N GLN A 51 -2.40 -6.64 0.71
CA GLN A 51 -3.39 -7.58 1.23
C GLN A 51 -3.24 -7.78 2.74
N ALA A 52 -2.01 -7.87 3.25
CA ALA A 52 -1.76 -7.98 4.68
C ALA A 52 -2.19 -6.72 5.45
N LEU A 53 -1.99 -5.53 4.88
CA LEU A 53 -2.51 -4.28 5.43
C LEU A 53 -4.04 -4.26 5.42
N ALA A 54 -4.66 -4.73 4.34
CA ALA A 54 -6.11 -4.78 4.23
C ALA A 54 -6.76 -5.77 5.20
N ARG A 55 -6.16 -6.95 5.36
CA ARG A 55 -6.58 -7.92 6.39
C ARG A 55 -6.45 -7.37 7.82
N LYS A 56 -5.53 -6.43 8.05
CA LYS A 56 -5.37 -5.72 9.34
C LYS A 56 -6.32 -4.53 9.50
N GLY A 57 -7.15 -4.21 8.51
CA GLY A 57 -8.04 -3.04 8.52
C GLY A 57 -7.32 -1.71 8.35
N MET A 58 -6.07 -1.73 7.88
CA MET A 58 -5.25 -0.52 7.71
C MET A 58 -5.49 0.18 6.37
N LEU A 59 -5.88 -0.59 5.36
CA LEU A 59 -6.21 -0.11 4.03
C LEU A 59 -7.42 -0.89 3.51
N GLU A 60 -8.22 -0.26 2.68
CA GLU A 60 -9.26 -0.98 1.95
C GLU A 60 -8.80 -1.14 0.50
N LEU A 61 -8.65 -2.39 0.06
CA LEU A 61 -8.35 -2.68 -1.34
C LEU A 61 -9.66 -2.67 -2.13
N VAL A 62 -9.98 -1.51 -2.71
CA VAL A 62 -11.09 -1.39 -3.65
C VAL A 62 -10.66 -2.06 -4.96
N GLY A 63 -11.11 -3.30 -5.17
CA GLY A 63 -10.86 -4.04 -6.40
C GLY A 63 -11.60 -3.38 -7.56
N GLY A 64 -10.88 -2.68 -8.46
CA GLY A 64 -11.51 -2.19 -9.68
C GLY A 64 -10.82 -1.05 -10.42
N THR A 65 -9.90 -0.30 -9.80
CA THR A 65 -9.24 0.81 -10.51
C THR A 65 -7.86 0.42 -10.99
N SER A 66 -7.81 -0.45 -12.00
CA SER A 66 -6.59 -0.69 -12.78
C SER A 66 -6.24 0.59 -13.52
N ARG A 67 -5.31 1.40 -12.98
CA ARG A 67 -4.69 2.52 -13.71
C ARG A 67 -3.49 2.09 -14.56
N GLY A 68 -3.39 0.79 -14.89
CA GLY A 68 -2.29 0.18 -15.63
C GLY A 68 -1.73 -1.04 -14.90
#